data_AF-A0A6M0CT69-F1
#
_entry.id   AF-A0A6M0CT69-F1
#
_cell.length_a   1.000
_cell.length_b   1.000
_cell.length_c   1.000
_cell.angle_alpha   90.00
_cell.angle_beta   90.00
_cell.angle_gamma   90.00
#
_symmetry.space_group_name_H-M   'P 1'
#
loop_
_entity.id
_entity.type
_entity.pdbx_description
1 polymer ?
#
loop_
_entity_poly.entity_id
_entity_poly.type
_entity_poly.pdbx_seq_one_letter_code
_entity_poly.pdbx_strand_id
1 'polypeptide(L)'
;MKKIRLHKTLVIGIGISFLIYVGSLFLPMFSDDKHSSGLLGLMLGWSGFVDHKPFMAISWTANITFLLSILLYAMPTKRRFILSIITFGLSLFALGFEEFIFGEKGNIPGIAFFVWIFSFLTMIATFYIKWQQEKSLL
;
A
#
# COMPACT_ATOMS: atom_id res chain seq x y z
N MET A 1 -22.46 10.47 -21.35
CA MET A 1 -21.35 11.32 -20.86
C MET A 1 -20.90 11.02 -19.42
N LYS A 2 -21.78 10.90 -18.40
CA LYS A 2 -21.37 10.66 -16.99
C LYS A 2 -20.51 9.41 -16.78
N LYS A 3 -20.86 8.25 -17.37
CA LYS A 3 -20.07 6.99 -17.25
C LYS A 3 -18.61 7.12 -17.69
N ILE A 4 -18.33 7.87 -18.76
CA ILE A 4 -16.97 8.09 -19.28
C ILE A 4 -16.14 8.90 -18.27
N ARG A 5 -16.73 9.92 -17.64
CA ARG A 5 -16.06 10.73 -16.62
C ARG A 5 -15.68 9.89 -15.39
N LEU A 6 -16.58 9.01 -14.94
CA LEU A 6 -16.33 8.12 -13.80
C LEU A 6 -15.18 7.14 -14.05
N HIS A 7 -15.09 6.61 -15.27
CA HIS A 7 -14.01 5.69 -15.63
C HIS A 7 -12.66 6.39 -15.64
N LYS A 8 -12.58 7.61 -16.19
CA LYS A 8 -11.34 8.41 -16.19
C LYS A 8 -10.85 8.71 -14.79
N THR A 9 -11.72 9.15 -13.88
CA THR A 9 -11.34 9.45 -12.49
C THR A 9 -10.77 8.22 -11.78
N LEU A 10 -11.38 7.05 -11.99
CA LEU A 10 -10.90 5.79 -11.41
C LEU A 10 -9.51 5.42 -11.92
N VAL A 11 -9.31 5.44 -13.24
CA VAL A 11 -8.04 5.06 -13.87
C VAL A 11 -6.92 6.01 -13.45
N ILE A 12 -7.18 7.32 -13.43
CA ILE A 12 -6.18 8.32 -13.01
C ILE A 12 -5.81 8.12 -11.55
N GLY A 13 -6.80 7.96 -10.64
CA GLY A 13 -6.52 7.78 -9.22
C GLY A 13 -5.72 6.50 -8.92
N ILE A 14 -6.06 5.39 -9.59
CA ILE A 14 -5.29 4.14 -9.53
C ILE A 14 -3.85 4.37 -10.02
N GLY A 15 -3.69 5.05 -11.17
CA GLY A 15 -2.38 5.34 -11.74
C GLY A 15 -1.50 6.16 -10.80
N ILE A 16 -2.06 7.22 -10.19
CA ILE A 16 -1.34 8.04 -9.20
C ILE A 16 -0.92 7.20 -8.00
N SER A 17 -1.85 6.42 -7.42
CA SER A 17 -1.55 5.56 -6.28
C SER A 17 -0.43 4.55 -6.60
N PHE A 18 -0.50 3.90 -7.76
CA PHE A 18 0.53 2.95 -8.20
C PHE A 18 1.89 3.61 -8.42
N LEU A 19 1.93 4.82 -9.00
CA LEU A 19 3.19 5.56 -9.19
C LEU A 19 3.81 5.98 -7.85
N ILE A 20 3.00 6.38 -6.86
CA ILE A 20 3.47 6.67 -5.50
C ILE A 20 4.06 5.41 -4.86
N TYR A 21 3.37 4.27 -5.01
CA TYR A 21 3.86 2.97 -4.53
C TYR A 21 5.20 2.60 -5.17
N VAL A 22 5.32 2.69 -6.50
CA VAL A 22 6.58 2.40 -7.19
C VAL A 22 7.68 3.38 -6.76
N GLY A 23 7.34 4.67 -6.61
CA GLY A 23 8.24 5.70 -6.11
C GLY A 23 8.79 5.38 -4.72
N SER A 24 7.96 4.83 -3.82
CA SER A 24 8.41 4.45 -2.48
C SER A 24 9.49 3.37 -2.48
N LEU A 25 9.54 2.52 -3.51
CA LEU A 25 10.55 1.46 -3.62
C LEU A 25 11.97 2.01 -3.83
N PHE A 26 12.11 3.22 -4.36
CA PHE A 26 13.42 3.83 -4.61
C PHE A 26 13.87 4.79 -3.50
N LEU A 27 13.04 4.98 -2.48
CA LEU A 27 13.33 5.88 -1.37
C LEU A 27 14.03 5.16 -0.20
N PRO A 28 14.73 5.89 0.67
CA PRO A 28 15.31 5.33 1.89
C PRO A 28 14.25 4.70 2.79
N MET A 29 14.47 3.43 3.13
CA MET A 29 13.60 2.64 3.99
C MET A 29 13.73 3.02 5.47
N PHE A 30 14.94 3.41 5.89
CA PHE A 30 15.25 3.86 7.24
C PHE A 30 15.71 5.31 7.20
N SER A 31 15.47 6.04 8.28
CA SER A 31 15.93 7.43 8.38
C SER A 31 17.45 7.52 8.54
N ASP A 32 18.05 6.53 9.22
CA ASP A 32 19.47 6.53 9.58
C ASP A 32 20.35 5.77 8.55
N ASP A 33 19.73 4.98 7.67
CA ASP A 33 20.42 4.25 6.60
C ASP A 33 19.92 4.67 5.21
N LYS A 34 20.77 5.38 4.47
CA LYS A 34 20.51 5.85 3.10
C LYS A 34 20.75 4.78 2.03
N HIS A 35 21.40 3.67 2.38
CA HIS A 35 21.72 2.59 1.44
C HIS A 35 20.60 1.56 1.35
N SER A 36 19.80 1.40 2.42
CA SER A 36 18.60 0.58 2.40
C SER A 36 17.44 1.28 1.70
N SER A 37 17.03 0.75 0.56
CA SER A 37 15.89 1.25 -0.23
C SER A 37 14.59 0.53 0.13
N GLY A 38 13.45 1.13 -0.21
CA GLY A 38 12.13 0.50 -0.09
C GLY A 38 12.00 -0.79 -0.90
N LEU A 39 12.75 -0.94 -2.00
CA LEU A 39 12.83 -2.16 -2.79
C LEU A 39 13.50 -3.29 -2.00
N LEU A 40 14.63 -2.98 -1.34
CA LEU A 40 15.28 -3.92 -0.44
C LEU A 40 14.30 -4.31 0.68
N GLY A 41 13.59 -3.34 1.26
CA GLY A 41 12.51 -3.60 2.21
C GLY A 41 11.48 -4.58 1.65
N LEU A 42 10.93 -4.30 0.47
CA LEU A 42 9.92 -5.14 -0.18
C LEU A 42 10.41 -6.59 -0.33
N MET A 43 11.67 -6.80 -0.69
CA MET A 43 12.26 -8.15 -0.77
C MET A 43 12.43 -8.79 0.61
N LEU A 44 12.96 -8.03 1.56
CA LEU A 44 13.35 -8.51 2.88
C LEU A 44 12.16 -8.84 3.78
N GLY A 45 11.08 -8.06 3.78
CA GLY A 45 9.98 -8.33 4.73
C GLY A 45 9.20 -9.63 4.47
N TRP A 46 9.43 -10.31 3.34
CA TRP A 46 8.97 -11.70 3.16
C TRP A 46 9.71 -12.69 4.08
N SER A 47 10.91 -12.35 4.56
CA SER A 47 11.64 -13.17 5.53
C SER A 47 10.88 -13.30 6.84
N GLY A 48 9.95 -12.38 7.16
CA GLY A 48 9.10 -12.49 8.35
C GLY A 48 8.30 -13.80 8.43
N PHE A 49 7.99 -14.43 7.29
CA PHE A 49 7.38 -15.77 7.26
C PHE A 49 8.35 -16.88 7.67
N VAL A 50 9.62 -16.75 7.30
CA VAL A 50 10.69 -17.73 7.58
C VAL A 50 11.21 -17.55 9.01
N ASP A 51 11.41 -16.31 9.44
CA ASP A 51 11.99 -15.94 10.73
C ASP A 51 10.96 -15.91 11.87
N HIS A 52 9.72 -16.38 11.61
CA HIS A 52 8.60 -16.36 12.56
C HIS A 52 8.32 -14.98 13.17
N LYS A 53 8.45 -13.91 12.37
CA LYS A 53 8.12 -12.52 12.76
C LYS A 53 6.74 -12.14 12.23
N PRO A 54 5.65 -12.39 12.97
CA PRO A 54 4.28 -12.30 12.45
C PRO A 54 3.88 -10.88 12.01
N PHE A 55 4.29 -9.84 12.74
CA PHE A 55 4.02 -8.46 12.35
C PHE A 55 4.61 -8.13 10.98
N MET A 56 5.83 -8.62 10.71
CA MET A 56 6.53 -8.43 9.44
C MET A 56 5.86 -9.20 8.31
N ALA A 57 5.58 -10.49 8.53
CA ALA A 57 4.87 -11.32 7.58
C ALA A 57 3.51 -10.72 7.19
N ILE A 58 2.69 -10.35 8.18
CA ILE A 58 1.33 -9.84 7.99
C ILE A 58 1.36 -8.49 7.27
N SER A 59 2.21 -7.56 7.67
CA SER A 59 2.28 -6.26 7.00
C SER A 59 2.74 -6.36 5.55
N TRP A 60 3.57 -7.35 5.20
CA TRP A 60 3.98 -7.57 3.81
C TRP A 60 2.85 -8.06 2.90
N THR A 61 1.82 -8.70 3.48
CA THR A 61 0.60 -9.05 2.72
C THR A 61 -0.20 -7.83 2.27
N ALA A 62 0.07 -6.63 2.83
CA ALA A 62 -0.45 -5.37 2.30
C ALA A 62 -0.07 -5.16 0.83
N ASN A 63 1.14 -5.56 0.41
CA ASN A 63 1.57 -5.40 -0.98
C ASN A 63 0.75 -6.27 -1.95
N ILE A 64 0.45 -7.52 -1.56
CA ILE A 64 -0.39 -8.42 -2.36
C ILE A 64 -1.81 -7.87 -2.44
N THR A 65 -2.39 -7.48 -1.30
CA THR A 65 -3.77 -6.95 -1.26
C THR A 65 -3.90 -5.63 -2.02
N PHE A 66 -2.87 -4.77 -1.99
CA PHE A 66 -2.76 -3.57 -2.81
C PHE A 66 -2.84 -3.91 -4.31
N LEU A 67 -1.95 -4.78 -4.80
CA LEU A 67 -1.92 -5.18 -6.20
C LEU A 67 -3.22 -5.85 -6.63
N LEU A 68 -3.80 -6.73 -5.81
CA LEU A 68 -5.09 -7.35 -6.10
C LEU A 68 -6.21 -6.32 -6.24
N SER A 69 -6.23 -5.28 -5.40
CA SER A 69 -7.26 -4.23 -5.48
C SER A 69 -7.16 -3.40 -6.77
N ILE A 70 -5.97 -3.32 -7.38
CA ILE A 70 -5.72 -2.70 -8.68
C ILE A 70 -6.12 -3.64 -9.82
N LEU A 71 -5.63 -4.89 -9.80
CA LEU A 71 -5.75 -5.86 -10.90
C LEU A 71 -7.16 -6.42 -11.06
N LEU A 72 -7.95 -6.53 -9.99
CA LEU A 72 -9.30 -7.10 -10.02
C LEU A 72 -10.35 -6.07 -10.50
N TYR A 73 -10.22 -5.59 -11.73
CA TYR A 73 -11.12 -4.59 -12.32
C TYR A 73 -12.58 -5.06 -12.42
N ALA A 74 -12.80 -6.38 -12.54
CA ALA A 74 -14.12 -6.99 -12.59
C ALA A 74 -14.84 -6.96 -11.22
N MET A 75 -14.13 -6.65 -10.13
CA MET A 75 -14.70 -6.59 -8.80
C MET A 75 -15.51 -5.29 -8.59
N PRO A 76 -16.70 -5.35 -7.95
CA PRO A 76 -17.47 -4.15 -7.60
C PRO A 76 -16.64 -3.14 -6.80
N THR A 77 -16.80 -1.85 -7.10
CA THR A 77 -16.05 -0.75 -6.46
C THR A 77 -16.12 -0.79 -4.93
N LYS A 78 -17.29 -1.12 -4.36
CA LYS A 78 -17.45 -1.29 -2.90
C LYS A 78 -16.50 -2.33 -2.32
N ARG A 79 -16.33 -3.47 -2.98
CA ARG A 79 -15.42 -4.54 -2.50
C ARG A 79 -13.96 -4.13 -2.65
N ARG A 80 -13.61 -3.44 -3.74
CA ARG A 80 -12.26 -2.86 -3.94
C ARG A 80 -11.93 -1.82 -2.87
N PHE A 81 -12.90 -0.98 -2.50
CA PHE A 81 -12.79 -0.04 -1.38
C PHE A 81 -12.52 -0.77 -0.05
N ILE A 82 -13.30 -1.81 0.28
CA ILE A 82 -13.07 -2.61 1.48
C ILE A 82 -11.66 -3.26 1.45
N LEU A 83 -11.26 -3.82 0.31
CA LEU A 83 -9.92 -4.41 0.16
C LEU A 83 -8.80 -3.38 0.34
N SER A 84 -9.00 -2.14 -0.10
CA SER A 84 -8.04 -1.04 0.14
C SER A 84 -7.95 -0.63 1.62
N ILE A 85 -9.06 -0.69 2.37
CA ILE A 85 -9.04 -0.47 3.83
C ILE A 85 -8.26 -1.60 4.51
N ILE A 86 -8.51 -2.86 4.10
CA ILE A 86 -7.78 -4.02 4.62
C ILE A 86 -6.27 -3.88 4.33
N THR A 87 -5.92 -3.48 3.10
CA THR A 87 -4.54 -3.20 2.69
C THR A 87 -3.87 -2.20 3.64
N PHE A 88 -4.54 -1.07 3.91
CA PHE A 88 -4.04 -0.07 4.85
C PHE A 88 -3.93 -0.62 6.27
N GLY A 89 -4.94 -1.34 6.76
CA GLY A 89 -4.89 -1.98 8.08
C GLY A 89 -3.70 -2.93 8.23
N LEU A 90 -3.45 -3.78 7.23
CA LEU A 90 -2.29 -4.68 7.17
C LEU A 90 -0.98 -3.88 7.20
N SER A 91 -0.90 -2.79 6.43
CA SER A 91 0.31 -1.96 6.37
C SER A 91 0.71 -1.34 7.71
N LEU A 92 -0.27 -1.05 8.58
CA LEU A 92 0.01 -0.48 9.91
C LEU A 92 0.69 -1.48 10.86
N PHE A 93 0.64 -2.79 10.60
CA PHE A 93 1.41 -3.77 11.38
C PHE A 93 2.93 -3.55 11.24
N ALA A 94 3.38 -2.83 10.22
CA ALA A 94 4.79 -2.45 10.07
C ALA A 94 5.26 -1.43 11.13
N LEU A 95 4.34 -0.75 11.82
CA LEU A 95 4.70 0.09 12.98
C LEU A 95 5.07 -0.75 14.21
N GLY A 96 4.66 -2.02 14.26
CA GLY A 96 4.99 -2.95 15.35
C GLY A 96 6.36 -3.61 15.20
N PHE A 97 7.22 -3.10 14.31
CA PHE A 97 8.56 -3.64 14.12
C PHE A 97 9.49 -3.16 15.22
N GLU A 98 9.76 -4.03 16.18
CA GLU A 98 10.76 -3.76 17.22
C GLU A 98 12.19 -3.87 16.69
N GLU A 99 12.42 -4.78 15.73
CA GLU A 99 13.71 -5.06 15.11
C GLU A 99 13.53 -5.38 13.62
N PHE A 100 14.18 -4.60 12.76
CA PHE A 100 14.36 -4.99 11.37
C PHE A 100 15.44 -6.07 11.23
N ILE A 101 15.45 -6.75 10.07
CA ILE A 101 16.22 -7.97 9.80
C ILE A 101 17.72 -7.87 10.14
N PHE A 102 18.29 -6.67 10.18
CA PHE A 102 19.69 -6.45 10.55
C PHE A 102 19.96 -6.39 12.06
N GLY A 103 18.97 -6.65 12.93
CA GLY A 103 19.18 -6.76 14.38
C GLY A 103 19.48 -5.44 15.08
N GLU A 104 19.51 -4.32 14.35
CA GLU A 104 19.65 -2.99 14.93
C GLU A 104 18.29 -2.53 15.47
N LYS A 105 18.14 -2.64 16.79
CA LYS A 105 17.07 -1.98 17.53
C LYS A 105 17.10 -0.48 17.24
N GLY A 106 15.95 0.09 16.87
CA GLY A 106 15.79 1.54 16.75
C GLY A 106 15.82 2.11 15.34
N ASN A 107 15.78 1.29 14.29
CA ASN A 107 15.66 1.80 12.93
C ASN A 107 14.32 2.54 12.72
N ILE A 108 14.39 3.87 12.74
CA ILE A 108 13.24 4.75 12.54
C ILE A 108 12.75 4.61 11.09
N PRO A 109 11.45 4.37 10.84
CA PRO A 109 10.90 4.31 9.49
C PRO A 109 11.32 5.52 8.66
N GLY A 110 11.91 5.28 7.50
CA GLY A 110 12.33 6.30 6.55
C GLY A 110 11.17 6.81 5.70
N ILE A 111 11.48 7.76 4.82
CA ILE A 111 10.50 8.39 3.93
C ILE A 111 9.79 7.39 3.01
N ALA A 112 10.43 6.28 2.65
CA ALA A 112 9.81 5.22 1.86
C ALA A 112 8.55 4.65 2.55
N PHE A 113 8.59 4.46 3.87
CA PHE A 113 7.45 3.96 4.63
C PHE A 113 6.25 4.90 4.51
N PHE A 114 6.45 6.20 4.74
CA PHE A 114 5.37 7.19 4.68
C PHE A 114 4.80 7.33 3.27
N VAL A 115 5.65 7.29 2.25
CA VAL A 115 5.22 7.36 0.83
C VAL A 115 4.47 6.08 0.45
N TRP A 116 4.90 4.91 0.94
CA TRP A 116 4.21 3.64 0.78
C TRP A 116 2.81 3.68 1.41
N ILE A 117 2.68 4.14 2.65
CA ILE A 117 1.38 4.34 3.31
C ILE A 117 0.50 5.35 2.54
N PHE A 118 1.08 6.44 2.06
CA PHE A 118 0.36 7.46 1.29
C PHE A 118 -0.21 6.90 -0.03
N SER A 119 0.50 5.95 -0.65
CA SER A 119 -0.01 5.25 -1.85
C SER A 119 -1.33 4.53 -1.56
N PHE A 120 -1.47 3.91 -0.39
CA PHE A 120 -2.67 3.17 0.02
C PHE A 120 -3.82 4.11 0.36
N LEU A 121 -3.55 5.22 1.04
CA LEU A 121 -4.55 6.26 1.32
C LEU A 121 -5.12 6.86 0.03
N THR A 122 -4.26 7.11 -0.96
CA THR A 122 -4.68 7.60 -2.28
C THR A 122 -5.60 6.61 -2.98
N MET A 123 -5.33 5.30 -2.83
CA MET A 123 -6.18 4.25 -3.38
C MET A 123 -7.55 4.18 -2.69
N ILE A 124 -7.58 4.26 -1.36
CA ILE A 124 -8.81 4.31 -0.56
C ILE A 124 -9.68 5.48 -1.02
N ALA A 125 -9.10 6.68 -1.12
CA ALA A 125 -9.82 7.87 -1.58
C ALA A 125 -10.40 7.67 -2.99
N THR A 126 -9.60 7.08 -3.90
CA THR A 126 -10.03 6.80 -5.28
C THR A 126 -11.25 5.89 -5.31
N PHE A 127 -11.22 4.76 -4.61
CA PHE A 127 -12.35 3.82 -4.58
C PHE A 127 -13.55 4.38 -3.82
N TYR A 128 -13.33 5.15 -2.75
CA TYR A 128 -14.40 5.83 -2.03
C TYR A 128 -15.17 6.79 -2.93
N ILE A 129 -14.46 7.71 -3.62
CA ILE A 129 -15.07 8.70 -4.53
C ILE A 129 -15.86 7.98 -5.61
N LYS A 130 -15.27 6.94 -6.23
CA LYS A 130 -15.95 6.17 -7.27
C LYS A 130 -17.22 5.51 -6.75
N TRP A 131 -17.19 4.95 -5.53
CA TRP A 131 -18.33 4.28 -4.91
C TRP A 131 -19.46 5.26 -4.60
N GLN A 132 -19.15 6.45 -4.08
CA GLN A 132 -20.17 7.49 -3.83
C GLN A 132 -20.82 7.96 -5.13
N GLN A 133 -20.02 8.12 -6.20
CA GLN A 133 -20.54 8.50 -7.51
C GLN A 133 -21.46 7.43 -8.11
N GLU A 134 -21.15 6.14 -7.93
CA GLU A 134 -22.02 5.04 -8.37
C GLU A 134 -23.36 5.04 -7.62
N LYS A 135 -23.36 5.32 -6.31
CA LYS A 135 -24.60 5.45 -5.53
C LYS A 135 -25.48 6.60 -5.99
N SER A 136 -24.89 7.74 -6.37
CA SER A 136 -25.65 8.92 -6.83
C SER A 136 -26.34 8.74 -8.19
N LEU A 137 -26.11 7.63 -8.87
CA LEU A 137 -26.70 7.30 -10.18
C LEU A 137 -27.83 6.27 -10.10
N LEU A 138 -28.06 5.70 -8.92
CA LEU A 138 -29.16 4.77 -8.60
C LEU A 138 -30.28 5.56 -7.94
#